data_AF-A0A3D4QVA1-F1
#
_entry.id   AF-A0A3D4QVA1-F1
#
_cell.length_a   1.000
_cell.length_b   1.000
_cell.length_c   1.000
_cell.angle_alpha   90.00
_cell.angle_beta   90.00
_cell.angle_gamma   90.00
#
_symmetry.space_group_name_H-M   'P 1'
#
loop_
_entity.id
_entity.type
_entity.pdbx_description
1 polymer ?
#
loop_
_entity_poly.entity_id
_entity_poly.type
_entity_poly.pdbx_seq_one_letter_code
_entity_poly.pdbx_strand_id
1 'polypeptide(L)'
;YAMVALNNLINLRIQELTKKKHMPDMSLDKKVVWDKTIATIRNFQSEFALCAKELLTERQFSIWLRYMNEDSHVMYNMYHQFLDAMNVEYIHMSKEQRQNNFNKISKRIALFYEEDDYYAMKESIDDASKRFNCHKSEIILKDLEYPEDIEW
;
A
#
# COMPACT_ATOMS: atom_id res chain seq x y z
N TYR A 1 -1.31 0.95 3.40
CA TYR A 1 -0.77 0.13 2.30
C TYR A 1 -1.70 -1.01 1.89
N ALA A 2 -2.14 -1.86 2.83
CA ALA A 2 -3.10 -2.95 2.55
C ALA A 2 -4.31 -2.49 1.70
N MET A 3 -4.84 -1.30 1.95
CA MET A 3 -5.98 -0.75 1.19
C MET A 3 -5.74 -0.61 -0.32
N VAL A 4 -4.53 -0.22 -0.74
CA VAL A 4 -4.18 -0.10 -2.16
C VAL A 4 -3.99 -1.49 -2.79
N ALA A 5 -3.40 -2.44 -2.05
CA ALA A 5 -3.28 -3.83 -2.51
C ALA A 5 -4.65 -4.48 -2.70
N LEU A 6 -5.61 -4.15 -1.84
CA LEU A 6 -6.97 -4.66 -1.93
C LEU A 6 -7.68 -4.21 -3.22
N ASN A 7 -7.35 -3.03 -3.76
CA ASN A 7 -7.84 -2.63 -5.09
C ASN A 7 -7.31 -3.57 -6.19
N ASN A 8 -6.02 -3.93 -6.13
CA ASN A 8 -5.45 -4.93 -7.05
C ASN A 8 -6.05 -6.32 -6.85
N LEU A 9 -6.31 -6.74 -5.60
CA LEU A 9 -6.96 -8.01 -5.32
C LEU A 9 -8.38 -8.07 -5.90
N ILE A 10 -9.15 -6.98 -5.80
CA ILE A 10 -10.45 -6.86 -6.46
C ILE A 10 -10.30 -7.01 -7.96
N ASN A 11 -9.33 -6.33 -8.58
CA ASN A 11 -9.08 -6.43 -10.02
C ASN A 11 -8.72 -7.86 -10.45
N LEU A 12 -7.84 -8.54 -9.72
CA LEU A 12 -7.48 -9.93 -9.98
C LEU A 12 -8.69 -10.86 -9.85
N ARG A 13 -9.53 -10.66 -8.83
CA ARG A 13 -10.75 -11.44 -8.64
C ARG A 13 -11.76 -11.21 -9.78
N ILE A 14 -11.90 -9.98 -10.24
CA ILE A 14 -12.73 -9.63 -11.41
C ILE A 14 -12.23 -10.36 -12.66
N GLN A 15 -10.92 -10.33 -12.92
CA GLN A 15 -10.32 -11.03 -14.06
C GLN A 15 -10.53 -12.55 -13.97
N GLU A 16 -10.40 -13.11 -12.76
CA GLU A 16 -10.62 -14.53 -12.50
C GLU A 16 -12.07 -14.96 -12.79
N LEU A 17 -13.06 -14.16 -12.37
CA LEU A 17 -14.50 -14.44 -12.56
C LEU A 17 -14.94 -14.27 -14.01
N THR A 18 -14.49 -13.19 -14.65
CA THR A 18 -14.89 -12.84 -16.02
C THR A 18 -14.11 -13.61 -17.08
N LYS A 19 -12.91 -14.10 -16.76
CA LYS A 19 -11.90 -14.67 -17.69
C LYS A 19 -11.45 -13.66 -18.74
N LYS A 20 -11.52 -12.36 -18.44
CA LYS A 20 -11.12 -11.27 -19.33
C LYS A 20 -9.99 -10.48 -18.70
N LYS A 21 -9.08 -9.93 -19.52
CA LYS A 21 -7.95 -9.14 -19.04
C LYS A 21 -8.35 -7.71 -18.67
N HIS A 22 -9.17 -7.04 -19.48
CA HIS A 22 -9.68 -5.70 -19.18
C HIS A 22 -10.90 -5.37 -20.07
N MET A 23 -11.94 -4.77 -19.49
CA MET A 23 -13.06 -4.12 -20.19
C MET A 23 -13.58 -2.95 -19.33
N PRO A 24 -14.20 -1.92 -19.94
CA PRO A 24 -14.96 -0.92 -19.19
C PRO A 24 -16.05 -1.60 -18.35
N ASP A 25 -16.33 -1.05 -17.16
CA ASP A 25 -17.44 -1.43 -16.28
C ASP A 25 -17.50 -2.90 -15.82
N MET A 26 -16.37 -3.62 -15.78
CA MET A 26 -16.35 -5.01 -15.28
C MET A 26 -16.86 -5.16 -13.85
N SER A 27 -16.85 -4.10 -13.04
CA SER A 27 -17.44 -4.11 -11.69
C SER A 27 -18.95 -4.35 -11.69
N LEU A 28 -19.64 -4.08 -12.80
CA LEU A 28 -21.07 -4.31 -12.97
C LEU A 28 -21.36 -5.59 -13.78
N ASP A 29 -20.35 -6.38 -14.15
CA ASP A 29 -20.57 -7.68 -14.78
C ASP A 29 -21.41 -8.57 -13.85
N LYS A 30 -22.37 -9.31 -14.43
CA LYS A 30 -23.28 -10.19 -13.68
C LYS A 30 -22.55 -11.25 -12.83
N LYS A 31 -21.32 -11.61 -13.19
CA LYS A 31 -20.46 -12.54 -12.43
C LYS A 31 -19.73 -11.86 -11.26
N VAL A 32 -19.64 -10.54 -11.26
CA VAL A 32 -18.82 -9.73 -10.35
C VAL A 32 -19.68 -9.00 -9.32
N VAL A 33 -20.78 -8.38 -9.75
CA VAL A 33 -21.58 -7.45 -8.94
C VAL A 33 -22.11 -8.05 -7.61
N TRP A 34 -22.29 -9.36 -7.56
CA TRP A 34 -22.74 -10.09 -6.37
C TRP A 34 -21.66 -11.00 -5.74
N ASP A 35 -20.39 -10.86 -6.13
CA ASP A 35 -19.32 -11.68 -5.56
C ASP A 35 -19.07 -11.31 -4.09
N LYS A 36 -19.20 -12.32 -3.20
CA LYS A 36 -19.04 -12.17 -1.75
C LYS A 36 -17.65 -11.66 -1.36
N THR A 37 -16.60 -12.07 -2.07
CA THR A 37 -15.21 -11.69 -1.74
C THR A 37 -15.00 -10.21 -2.01
N ILE A 38 -15.43 -9.74 -3.19
CA ILE A 38 -15.36 -8.32 -3.56
C ILE A 38 -16.18 -7.48 -2.58
N ALA A 39 -17.41 -7.89 -2.24
CA ALA A 39 -18.24 -7.19 -1.26
C ALA A 39 -17.56 -7.11 0.12
N THR A 40 -16.95 -8.20 0.58
CA THR A 40 -16.23 -8.24 1.87
C THR A 40 -15.05 -7.27 1.88
N ILE A 41 -14.25 -7.26 0.81
CA ILE A 41 -13.12 -6.34 0.68
C ILE A 41 -13.59 -4.89 0.65
N ARG A 42 -14.64 -4.57 -0.12
CA ARG A 42 -15.20 -3.22 -0.21
C ARG A 42 -15.78 -2.73 1.12
N ASN A 43 -16.45 -3.61 1.87
CA ASN A 43 -16.93 -3.29 3.22
C ASN A 43 -15.77 -2.95 4.16
N PHE A 44 -14.71 -3.75 4.16
CA PHE A 44 -13.52 -3.46 4.95
C PHE A 44 -12.85 -2.13 4.56
N GLN A 45 -12.72 -1.86 3.25
CA GLN A 45 -12.21 -0.57 2.76
C GLN A 45 -13.10 0.60 3.20
N SER A 46 -14.42 0.42 3.22
CA SER A 46 -15.39 1.42 3.69
C SER A 46 -15.21 1.75 5.17
N GLU A 47 -15.15 0.73 6.03
CA GLU A 47 -14.94 0.92 7.47
C GLU A 47 -13.60 1.62 7.75
N PHE A 48 -12.52 1.22 7.05
CA PHE A 48 -11.24 1.90 7.17
C PHE A 48 -11.32 3.38 6.75
N ALA A 49 -12.01 3.67 5.64
CA ALA A 49 -12.18 5.04 5.16
C ALA A 49 -13.00 5.89 6.14
N LEU A 50 -13.99 5.32 6.83
CA LEU A 50 -14.72 6.00 7.89
C LEU A 50 -13.80 6.36 9.07
N CYS A 51 -13.00 5.43 9.56
CA CYS A 51 -12.01 5.71 10.61
C CYS A 51 -11.02 6.80 10.18
N ALA A 52 -10.52 6.75 8.94
CA ALA A 52 -9.62 7.78 8.42
C ALA A 52 -10.30 9.16 8.35
N LYS A 53 -11.59 9.21 7.98
CA LYS A 53 -12.36 10.46 7.91
C LYS A 53 -12.58 11.09 9.28
N GLU A 54 -12.76 10.29 10.32
CA GLU A 54 -12.91 10.78 11.71
C GLU A 54 -11.58 11.31 12.28
N LEU A 55 -10.46 10.71 11.88
CA LEU A 55 -9.13 11.09 12.36
C LEU A 55 -8.56 12.34 11.68
N LEU A 56 -8.89 12.55 10.40
CA LEU A 56 -8.28 13.55 9.53
C LEU A 56 -9.20 14.77 9.35
N THR A 57 -8.60 15.94 9.14
CA THR A 57 -9.37 17.08 8.62
C THR A 57 -9.92 16.78 7.23
N GLU A 58 -11.00 17.45 6.81
CA GLU A 58 -11.61 17.24 5.48
C GLU A 58 -10.59 17.38 4.34
N ARG A 59 -9.67 18.35 4.47
CA ARG A 59 -8.58 18.57 3.52
C ARG A 59 -7.60 17.39 3.49
N GLN A 60 -7.18 16.92 4.66
CA GLN A 60 -6.27 15.78 4.74
C GLN A 60 -6.93 14.52 4.19
N PHE A 61 -8.20 14.26 4.54
CA PHE A 61 -8.95 13.12 4.04
C PHE A 61 -9.09 13.13 2.52
N SER A 62 -9.42 14.28 1.92
CA SER A 62 -9.54 14.42 0.46
C SER A 62 -8.22 14.12 -0.26
N ILE A 63 -7.10 14.58 0.30
CA ILE A 63 -5.75 14.30 -0.23
C ILE A 63 -5.41 12.81 -0.10
N TRP A 64 -5.69 12.21 1.06
CA TRP A 64 -5.46 10.79 1.29
C TRP A 64 -6.29 9.92 0.33
N LEU A 65 -7.57 10.26 0.14
CA LEU A 65 -8.46 9.54 -0.76
C LEU A 65 -7.94 9.56 -2.19
N ARG A 66 -7.38 10.69 -2.65
CA ARG A 66 -6.71 10.76 -3.96
C ARG A 66 -5.59 9.74 -4.04
N TYR A 67 -4.66 9.74 -3.08
CA TYR A 67 -3.52 8.80 -3.08
C TYR A 67 -3.95 7.33 -3.09
N MET A 68 -5.02 6.97 -2.38
CA MET A 68 -5.51 5.58 -2.33
C MET A 68 -6.15 5.10 -3.64
N ASN A 69 -6.51 6.03 -4.54
CA ASN A 69 -7.15 5.73 -5.82
C ASN A 69 -6.27 6.06 -7.04
N GLU A 70 -5.09 6.64 -6.81
CA GLU A 70 -4.10 6.94 -7.84
C GLU A 70 -3.32 5.67 -8.20
N ASP A 71 -3.13 5.44 -9.50
CA ASP A 71 -2.47 4.30 -10.18
C ASP A 71 -2.06 3.10 -9.29
N SER A 72 -3.06 2.45 -8.70
CA SER A 72 -2.87 1.30 -7.77
C SER A 72 -2.10 0.13 -8.38
N HIS A 73 -2.00 0.08 -9.71
CA HIS A 73 -1.32 -0.98 -10.44
C HIS A 73 0.19 -1.02 -10.20
N VAL A 74 0.86 0.08 -9.84
CA VAL A 74 2.34 0.09 -9.74
C VAL A 74 2.87 -0.64 -8.49
N MET A 75 2.00 -0.87 -7.50
CA MET A 75 2.34 -1.39 -6.18
C MET A 75 3.06 -2.74 -6.18
N TYR A 76 2.83 -3.62 -7.18
CA TYR A 76 3.50 -4.93 -7.25
C TYR A 76 5.01 -4.83 -7.52
N ASN A 77 5.50 -3.67 -7.98
CA ASN A 77 6.92 -3.44 -8.22
C ASN A 77 7.65 -2.90 -6.98
N MET A 78 6.94 -2.57 -5.91
CA MET A 78 7.54 -2.00 -4.72
C MET A 78 8.32 -3.06 -3.96
N TYR A 79 9.56 -2.75 -3.59
CA TYR A 79 10.37 -3.62 -2.75
C TYR A 79 9.81 -3.57 -1.33
N HIS A 80 9.58 -4.74 -0.74
CA HIS A 80 8.94 -4.85 0.58
C HIS A 80 9.75 -4.13 1.67
N GLN A 81 11.08 -4.10 1.54
CA GLN A 81 11.96 -3.37 2.44
C GLN A 81 11.68 -1.87 2.52
N PHE A 82 11.16 -1.25 1.46
CA PHE A 82 10.75 0.15 1.49
C PHE A 82 9.48 0.34 2.34
N LEU A 83 8.54 -0.60 2.28
CA LEU A 83 7.39 -0.60 3.17
C LEU A 83 7.82 -0.73 4.62
N ASP A 84 8.78 -1.63 4.89
CA ASP A 84 9.30 -1.85 6.22
C ASP A 84 9.95 -0.56 6.76
N ALA A 85 10.73 0.15 5.93
CA ALA A 85 11.27 1.47 6.28
C ALA A 85 10.17 2.47 6.66
N MET A 86 9.07 2.51 5.90
CA MET A 86 7.96 3.42 6.19
C MET A 86 7.22 3.03 7.47
N ASN A 87 7.04 1.73 7.71
CA ASN A 87 6.39 1.21 8.90
C ASN A 87 7.23 1.49 10.15
N VAL A 88 8.55 1.23 10.09
CA VAL A 88 9.47 1.51 11.20
C VAL A 88 9.48 3.01 11.49
N GLU A 89 9.58 3.87 10.48
CA GLU A 89 9.48 5.34 10.67
C GLU A 89 8.16 5.72 11.36
N TYR A 90 7.03 5.16 10.93
CA TYR A 90 5.72 5.47 11.49
C TYR A 90 5.52 4.97 12.92
N ILE A 91 6.02 3.77 13.24
CA ILE A 91 5.90 3.18 14.57
C ILE A 91 6.72 3.98 15.59
N HIS A 92 7.87 4.53 15.21
CA HIS A 92 8.69 5.37 16.10
C HIS A 92 8.10 6.76 16.37
N MET A 93 7.05 7.16 15.64
CA MET A 93 6.35 8.42 15.89
C MET A 93 5.39 8.31 17.08
N SER A 94 5.25 9.40 17.84
CA SER A 94 4.16 9.54 18.80
C SER A 94 2.80 9.55 18.11
N LYS A 95 1.71 9.31 18.86
CA LYS A 95 0.35 9.36 18.32
C LYS A 95 0.04 10.68 17.57
N GLU A 96 0.45 11.82 18.13
CA GLU A 96 0.26 13.13 17.51
C GLU A 96 1.09 13.26 16.23
N GLN A 97 2.35 12.82 16.25
CA GLN A 97 3.22 12.82 15.07
C GLN A 97 2.65 11.92 13.97
N ARG A 98 2.11 10.74 14.30
CA ARG A 98 1.46 9.81 13.37
C ARG A 98 0.25 10.44 12.70
N GLN A 99 -0.59 11.16 13.46
CA GLN A 99 -1.74 11.88 12.90
C GLN A 99 -1.28 13.00 11.96
N ASN A 100 -0.29 13.80 12.37
CA ASN A 100 0.24 14.90 11.57
C ASN A 100 0.96 14.44 10.30
N ASN A 101 1.61 13.28 10.34
CA ASN A 101 2.36 12.71 9.21
C ASN A 101 1.56 11.68 8.39
N PHE A 102 0.30 11.41 8.73
CA PHE A 102 -0.50 10.35 8.11
C PHE A 102 -0.53 10.44 6.58
N ASN A 103 -0.80 11.65 6.05
CA ASN A 103 -0.84 11.89 4.61
C ASN A 103 0.55 11.77 3.96
N LYS A 104 1.60 12.21 4.64
CA LYS A 104 2.98 12.12 4.13
C LYS A 104 3.38 10.66 3.94
N ILE A 105 3.19 9.84 4.99
CA ILE A 105 3.52 8.41 4.94
C ILE A 105 2.63 7.68 3.93
N SER A 106 1.32 7.99 3.90
CA SER A 106 0.40 7.44 2.90
C SER A 106 0.83 7.77 1.47
N LYS A 107 1.29 9.01 1.21
CA LYS A 107 1.79 9.43 -0.11
C LYS A 107 3.02 8.60 -0.50
N ARG A 108 4.05 8.57 0.35
CA ARG A 108 5.31 7.86 0.06
C ARG A 108 5.07 6.40 -0.27
N ILE A 109 4.12 5.78 0.42
CA ILE A 109 3.74 4.39 0.19
C ILE A 109 2.94 4.23 -1.13
N ALA A 110 1.92 5.06 -1.36
CA ALA A 110 1.04 4.92 -2.53
C ALA A 110 1.73 5.33 -3.84
N LEU A 111 2.62 6.32 -3.77
CA LEU A 111 3.33 6.92 -4.88
C LEU A 111 4.85 6.70 -4.73
N PHE A 112 5.28 5.53 -4.24
CA PHE A 112 6.68 5.22 -3.96
C PHE A 112 7.61 5.43 -5.16
N TYR A 113 7.07 5.33 -6.38
CA TYR A 113 7.81 5.56 -7.62
C TYR A 113 8.15 7.04 -7.87
N GLU A 114 7.61 7.96 -7.07
CA GLU A 114 7.99 9.38 -7.03
C GLU A 114 9.09 9.66 -5.99
N GLU A 115 9.48 8.68 -5.17
CA GLU A 115 10.37 8.88 -4.03
C GLU A 115 11.83 8.52 -4.41
N ASP A 116 12.74 9.49 -4.30
CA ASP A 116 14.16 9.28 -4.67
C ASP A 116 14.85 8.25 -3.77
N ASP A 117 14.49 8.24 -2.48
CA ASP A 117 15.04 7.30 -1.50
C ASP A 117 14.62 5.84 -1.77
N TYR A 118 13.44 5.63 -2.37
CA TYR A 118 13.03 4.34 -2.88
C TYR A 118 14.01 3.82 -3.94
N TYR A 119 14.39 4.65 -4.92
CA TYR A 119 15.32 4.23 -5.97
C TYR A 119 16.73 3.99 -5.46
N ALA A 120 17.22 4.84 -4.53
CA ALA A 120 18.51 4.63 -3.88
C ALA A 120 18.55 3.30 -3.10
N MET A 121 17.47 2.99 -2.38
CA MET A 121 17.32 1.72 -1.67
C MET A 121 17.24 0.54 -2.65
N LYS A 122 16.43 0.67 -3.71
CA LYS A 122 16.26 -0.35 -4.74
C LYS A 122 17.60 -0.69 -5.41
N GLU A 123 18.40 0.30 -5.76
CA GLU A 123 19.73 0.11 -6.35
C GLU A 123 20.66 -0.65 -5.39
N SER A 124 20.69 -0.24 -4.11
CA SER A 124 21.48 -0.92 -3.08
C SER A 124 21.06 -2.39 -2.89
N ILE A 125 19.75 -2.68 -2.91
CA ILE A 125 19.23 -4.04 -2.81
C ILE A 125 19.57 -4.86 -4.06
N ASP A 126 19.45 -4.25 -5.25
CA ASP A 126 19.79 -4.91 -6.51
C ASP A 126 21.27 -5.31 -6.54
N ASP A 127 22.17 -4.43 -6.10
CA ASP A 127 23.60 -4.72 -6.05
C ASP A 127 23.96 -5.74 -4.96
N ALA A 128 23.33 -5.65 -3.78
CA ALA A 128 23.50 -6.66 -2.73
C ALA A 128 23.04 -8.04 -3.21
N SER A 129 21.87 -8.13 -3.86
CA SER A 129 21.33 -9.40 -4.38
C SER A 129 22.26 -10.08 -5.37
N LYS A 130 22.90 -9.31 -6.27
CA LYS A 130 23.93 -9.82 -7.20
C LYS A 130 25.19 -10.26 -6.46
N ARG A 131 25.66 -9.45 -5.52
CA ARG A 131 26.90 -9.72 -4.75
C ARG A 131 26.77 -10.99 -3.90
N PHE A 132 25.61 -11.21 -3.28
CA PHE A 132 25.35 -12.34 -2.40
C PHE A 132 24.66 -13.52 -3.10
N ASN A 133 24.31 -13.38 -4.38
CA ASN A 133 23.64 -14.39 -5.19
C ASN A 133 22.38 -14.96 -4.51
N CYS A 134 21.53 -14.07 -4.02
CA CYS A 134 20.26 -14.41 -3.36
C CYS A 134 19.10 -13.63 -3.98
N HIS A 135 17.86 -14.02 -3.65
CA HIS A 135 16.71 -13.26 -4.11
C HIS A 135 16.66 -11.89 -3.40
N LYS A 136 16.14 -10.87 -4.08
CA LYS A 136 16.05 -9.49 -3.56
C LYS A 136 15.27 -9.40 -2.26
N SER A 137 14.29 -10.28 -2.07
CA SER A 137 13.51 -10.33 -0.84
C SER A 137 14.29 -10.84 0.37
N GLU A 138 15.42 -11.53 0.16
CA GLU A 138 16.27 -12.06 1.22
C GLU A 138 17.28 -11.02 1.74
N ILE A 139 17.39 -9.87 1.06
CA ILE A 139 18.25 -8.77 1.52
C ILE A 139 17.59 -8.10 2.72
N ILE A 140 18.27 -8.17 3.87
CA ILE A 140 17.89 -7.54 5.13
C ILE A 140 18.67 -6.23 5.27
N LEU A 141 17.96 -5.14 5.58
CA LEU A 141 18.56 -3.83 5.84
C LEU A 141 19.00 -3.77 7.31
N LYS A 142 20.30 -3.58 7.54
CA LYS A 142 20.92 -3.70 8.87
C LYS A 142 20.34 -2.72 9.91
N ASP A 143 20.01 -1.51 9.49
CA ASP A 143 19.51 -0.46 10.39
C ASP A 143 17.97 -0.40 10.42
N LEU A 144 17.31 -1.45 9.91
CA LEU A 144 15.87 -1.55 9.85
C LEU A 144 15.36 -2.66 10.78
N GLU A 145 15.20 -2.31 12.04
CA GLU A 145 14.64 -3.21 13.06
C GLU A 145 13.30 -2.66 13.55
N TYR A 146 12.31 -3.54 13.61
CA TYR A 146 11.05 -3.23 14.26
C TYR A 146 11.26 -3.21 15.78
N PRO A 147 10.67 -2.25 16.52
CA PRO A 147 10.78 -2.23 17.96
C PRO A 147 10.05 -3.45 18.57
N GLU A 148 10.59 -3.97 19.67
CA GLU A 148 9.98 -5.10 20.40
C GLU A 148 8.58 -4.74 20.93
N ASP A 149 8.43 -3.49 21.40
CA ASP A 149 7.18 -2.95 21.91
C ASP A 149 6.62 -1.87 20.96
N ILE A 150 5.34 -2.00 20.60
CA ILE A 150 4.62 -1.04 19.76
C ILE A 150 3.49 -0.41 20.58
N GLU A 151 3.62 0.88 20.88
CA GLU A 151 2.51 1.69 21.41
C GLU A 151 1.61 2.12 20.24
N TRP A 152 0.32 1.77 20.28
CA TRP A 152 -0.65 2.05 19.21
C TRP A 152 -1.44 3.34 19.44
#